data_AF-A0A6J8BQU8-F1
#
_entry.id   AF-A0A6J8BQU8-F1
#
_cell.length_a   1.000
_cell.length_b   1.000
_cell.length_c   1.000
_cell.angle_alpha   90.00
_cell.angle_beta   90.00
_cell.angle_gamma   90.00
#
_symmetry.space_group_name_H-M   'P 1'
#
loop_
_entity.id
_entity.type
_entity.pdbx_description
1 polymer ?
#
loop_
_entity_poly.entity_id
_entity_poly.type
_entity_poly.pdbx_seq_one_letter_code
_entity_poly.pdbx_strand_id
1 'polypeptide(L)'
;MGNRLDVRIEQLKSGLKQFTEKVAITSCAPRTLIFDKSDIIKFSDVKLSNGIGNVENFKSSGTFTCEKPGLYLVGVKIMSHINYVQAEIRKNGHLLSSVNPVLKNKGDNNKFHIGTDIMVVQLNTNDTLYITSYFVQPSNGNKAYKNREWIGDVRKPKQKNLIIVNPIVEVREANGSLYEEEKLQELLRMFFKKYAGHPTLYIIDDCSATKRTNKEKKDMLSELAFSGRHAEQSVWVISQRYNSVLKDLREQTKWLCMFYTKDRDSFDNCLRENDVIPTLEERQRIKEELKKKHRKLILKTDQPTDYWLLN
;
A
#
# COMPACT_ATOMS: atom_id res chain seq x y z
N MET A 1 -0.52 -22.14 -27.71
CA MET A 1 -1.17 -21.60 -26.48
C MET A 1 -2.69 -21.34 -26.64
N GLY A 2 -3.33 -21.60 -27.79
CA GLY A 2 -4.77 -21.31 -28.01
C GLY A 2 -5.79 -22.24 -27.33
N ASN A 3 -5.46 -23.52 -27.08
CA ASN A 3 -6.47 -24.52 -26.70
C ASN A 3 -7.10 -24.39 -25.30
N ARG A 4 -6.49 -23.68 -24.34
CA ARG A 4 -6.99 -23.66 -22.95
C ARG A 4 -8.15 -22.70 -22.72
N LEU A 5 -8.24 -21.62 -23.51
CA LEU A 5 -9.30 -20.63 -23.37
C LEU A 5 -10.58 -21.12 -24.03
N ASP A 6 -10.48 -21.76 -25.19
CA ASP A 6 -11.61 -22.30 -25.94
C ASP A 6 -12.29 -23.45 -25.20
N VAL A 7 -11.51 -24.36 -24.59
CA VAL A 7 -12.05 -25.43 -23.73
C VAL A 7 -12.81 -24.86 -22.53
N ARG A 8 -12.31 -23.79 -21.90
CA ARG A 8 -13.00 -23.11 -20.79
C ARG A 8 -14.28 -22.43 -21.25
N ILE A 9 -14.27 -21.78 -22.41
CA ILE A 9 -15.46 -21.13 -22.99
C ILE A 9 -16.53 -22.18 -23.31
N GLU A 10 -16.16 -23.31 -23.92
CA GLU A 10 -17.12 -24.38 -24.23
C GLU A 10 -17.68 -25.06 -22.98
N GLN A 11 -16.87 -25.26 -21.93
CA GLN A 11 -17.36 -25.73 -20.63
C GLN A 11 -18.38 -24.75 -19.99
N LEU A 12 -18.14 -23.45 -20.09
CA LEU A 12 -19.07 -22.41 -19.63
C LEU A 12 -20.38 -22.43 -20.44
N LYS A 13 -20.29 -22.59 -21.77
CA LYS A 13 -21.45 -22.70 -22.66
C LYS A 13 -22.28 -23.96 -22.40
N SER A 14 -21.65 -25.11 -22.13
CA SER A 14 -22.38 -26.35 -21.81
C SER A 14 -23.14 -26.25 -20.49
N GLY A 15 -22.59 -25.53 -19.50
CA GLY A 15 -23.29 -25.25 -18.24
C GLY A 15 -24.48 -24.30 -18.42
N LEU A 16 -24.37 -23.31 -19.31
CA LEU A 16 -25.43 -22.32 -19.56
C LEU A 16 -26.73 -22.91 -20.12
N LYS A 17 -26.68 -24.05 -20.83
CA LYS A 17 -27.88 -24.71 -21.40
C LYS A 17 -28.81 -25.34 -20.35
N GLN A 18 -28.39 -25.47 -19.09
CA GLN A 18 -29.20 -26.07 -18.02
C GLN A 18 -29.95 -25.05 -17.15
N PHE A 19 -29.63 -23.75 -17.24
CA PHE A 19 -30.22 -22.74 -16.36
C PHE A 19 -31.46 -22.10 -17.00
N THR A 20 -32.62 -22.72 -16.81
CA THR A 20 -33.93 -22.21 -17.24
C THR A 20 -34.56 -21.23 -16.26
N GLU A 21 -33.95 -21.05 -15.09
CA GLU A 21 -34.53 -20.27 -14.01
C GLU A 21 -34.02 -18.83 -14.02
N LYS A 22 -34.96 -17.88 -14.15
CA LYS A 22 -34.66 -16.45 -14.12
C LYS A 22 -34.45 -16.00 -12.67
N VAL A 23 -33.19 -15.84 -12.27
CA VAL A 23 -32.82 -15.29 -10.96
C VAL A 23 -32.28 -13.88 -11.13
N ALA A 24 -32.92 -12.89 -10.51
CA ALA A 24 -32.47 -11.50 -10.58
C ALA A 24 -32.93 -10.70 -9.35
N ILE A 25 -32.08 -9.80 -8.88
CA ILE A 25 -32.45 -8.77 -7.91
C ILE A 25 -31.85 -7.43 -8.31
N THR A 26 -32.65 -6.38 -8.22
CA THR A 26 -32.19 -4.99 -8.33
C THR A 26 -32.70 -4.24 -7.12
N SER A 27 -31.81 -3.50 -6.46
CA SER A 27 -32.15 -2.76 -5.25
C SER A 27 -31.30 -1.49 -5.13
N CYS A 28 -31.78 -0.53 -4.35
CA CYS A 28 -31.06 0.68 -4.01
C CYS A 28 -31.14 0.98 -2.52
N ALA A 29 -30.28 1.90 -2.06
CA ALA A 29 -30.44 2.50 -0.74
C ALA A 29 -31.69 3.40 -0.77
N PRO A 30 -32.60 3.32 0.22
CA PRO A 30 -33.85 4.09 0.22
C PRO A 30 -33.62 5.59 0.44
N ARG A 31 -32.45 5.97 0.95
CA ARG A 31 -32.05 7.36 1.25
C ARG A 31 -30.53 7.46 1.30
N THR A 32 -30.01 8.66 1.51
CA THR A 32 -28.62 8.84 1.92
C THR A 32 -28.40 8.11 3.23
N LEU A 33 -27.40 7.23 3.24
CA LEU A 33 -27.06 6.42 4.39
C LEU A 33 -25.71 6.89 4.93
N ILE A 34 -25.60 6.90 6.25
CA ILE A 34 -24.36 7.11 6.99
C ILE A 34 -23.95 5.73 7.50
N PHE A 35 -22.70 5.37 7.26
CA PHE A 35 -22.15 4.07 7.60
C PHE A 35 -20.82 4.26 8.32
N ASP A 36 -20.48 3.34 9.21
CA ASP A 36 -19.13 3.19 9.75
C ASP A 36 -18.27 2.32 8.82
N LYS A 37 -16.96 2.24 9.11
CA LYS A 37 -16.03 1.39 8.34
C LYS A 37 -16.41 -0.08 8.49
N SER A 38 -16.55 -0.78 7.36
CA SER A 38 -16.90 -2.20 7.24
C SER A 38 -18.38 -2.54 7.46
N ASP A 39 -19.25 -1.54 7.58
CA ASP A 39 -20.69 -1.79 7.62
C ASP A 39 -21.17 -2.40 6.32
N ILE A 40 -22.10 -3.36 6.41
CA ILE A 40 -22.79 -3.88 5.23
C ILE A 40 -23.80 -2.83 4.75
N ILE A 41 -23.67 -2.42 3.49
CA ILE A 41 -24.56 -1.47 2.85
C ILE A 41 -25.88 -2.18 2.54
N LYS A 42 -26.95 -1.71 3.18
CA LYS A 42 -28.30 -2.27 3.02
C LYS A 42 -29.03 -1.58 1.87
N PHE A 43 -29.24 -2.33 0.77
CA PHE A 43 -30.07 -1.91 -0.35
C PHE A 43 -31.51 -2.42 -0.15
N SER A 44 -32.21 -1.85 0.83
CA SER A 44 -33.52 -2.34 1.26
C SER A 44 -34.66 -1.97 0.30
N ASP A 45 -34.46 -1.01 -0.61
CA ASP A 45 -35.43 -0.62 -1.62
C ASP A 45 -35.29 -1.50 -2.87
N VAL A 46 -35.92 -2.69 -2.82
CA VAL A 46 -35.90 -3.70 -3.89
C VAL A 46 -36.86 -3.29 -5.00
N LYS A 47 -36.32 -3.10 -6.21
CA LYS A 47 -37.07 -2.75 -7.43
C LYS A 47 -37.52 -3.95 -8.24
N LEU A 48 -36.73 -5.02 -8.20
CA LEU A 48 -37.02 -6.28 -8.86
C LEU A 48 -36.49 -7.40 -7.98
N SER A 49 -37.29 -8.45 -7.81
CA SER A 49 -36.82 -9.74 -7.34
C SER A 49 -37.54 -10.83 -8.15
N ASN A 50 -36.77 -11.74 -8.71
CA ASN A 50 -37.29 -12.91 -9.41
C ASN A 50 -36.44 -14.12 -9.05
N GLY A 51 -37.09 -15.24 -8.72
CA GLY A 51 -36.41 -16.50 -8.42
C GLY A 51 -35.54 -16.49 -7.16
N ILE A 52 -35.80 -15.59 -6.21
CA ILE A 52 -35.07 -15.45 -4.93
C ILE A 52 -36.07 -15.59 -3.78
N GLY A 53 -35.92 -16.62 -2.94
CA GLY A 53 -36.79 -16.89 -1.80
C GLY A 53 -36.47 -16.04 -0.56
N ASN A 54 -35.22 -15.59 -0.42
CA ASN A 54 -34.71 -14.91 0.78
C ASN A 54 -34.68 -13.38 0.71
N VAL A 55 -35.59 -12.75 -0.05
CA VAL A 55 -35.61 -11.29 -0.27
C VAL A 55 -35.71 -10.48 1.03
N GLU A 56 -36.49 -10.92 2.01
CA GLU A 56 -36.64 -10.20 3.28
C GLU A 56 -35.36 -10.25 4.12
N ASN A 57 -34.62 -11.35 4.05
CA ASN A 57 -33.29 -11.43 4.65
C ASN A 57 -32.31 -10.48 3.92
N PHE A 58 -32.35 -10.44 2.59
CA PHE A 58 -31.55 -9.48 1.82
C PHE A 58 -31.85 -8.03 2.22
N LYS A 59 -33.12 -7.65 2.34
CA LYS A 59 -33.51 -6.28 2.74
C LYS A 59 -32.99 -5.90 4.13
N SER A 60 -33.09 -6.82 5.09
CA SER A 60 -32.71 -6.57 6.49
C SER A 60 -31.21 -6.64 6.75
N SER A 61 -30.49 -7.52 6.04
CA SER A 61 -29.05 -7.77 6.22
C SER A 61 -28.15 -7.03 5.21
N GLY A 62 -28.66 -6.72 4.00
CA GLY A 62 -27.86 -6.28 2.86
C GLY A 62 -27.06 -7.41 2.19
N THR A 63 -27.31 -8.66 2.56
CA THR A 63 -26.58 -9.83 2.06
C THR A 63 -27.46 -10.70 1.17
N PHE A 64 -27.01 -10.93 -0.06
CA PHE A 64 -27.61 -11.90 -0.96
C PHE A 64 -27.04 -13.27 -0.62
N THR A 65 -27.91 -14.27 -0.43
CA THR A 65 -27.49 -15.67 -0.26
C THR A 65 -27.99 -16.46 -1.47
N CYS A 66 -27.07 -17.11 -2.18
CA CYS A 66 -27.36 -17.84 -3.40
C CYS A 66 -28.14 -19.13 -3.09
N GLU A 67 -29.37 -19.23 -3.58
CA GLU A 67 -30.17 -20.46 -3.48
C GLU A 67 -29.92 -21.40 -4.66
N LYS A 68 -29.56 -20.83 -5.82
CA LYS A 68 -29.44 -21.52 -7.10
C LYS A 68 -28.02 -21.35 -7.65
N PRO A 69 -27.18 -22.39 -7.67
CA PRO A 69 -25.80 -22.25 -8.10
C PRO A 69 -25.73 -21.84 -9.57
N GLY A 70 -24.76 -21.02 -9.95
CA GLY A 70 -24.64 -20.53 -11.33
C GLY A 70 -23.67 -19.38 -11.51
N LEU A 71 -23.66 -18.81 -12.71
CA LEU A 71 -22.93 -17.58 -13.04
C LEU A 71 -23.85 -16.38 -12.88
N TYR A 72 -23.41 -15.39 -12.11
CA TYR A 72 -24.16 -14.19 -11.80
C TYR A 72 -23.44 -12.97 -12.32
N LEU A 73 -24.18 -12.07 -12.98
CA LEU A 73 -23.72 -10.73 -13.29
C LEU A 73 -24.03 -9.82 -12.11
N VAL A 74 -23.00 -9.27 -11.48
CA VAL A 74 -23.11 -8.36 -10.34
C VAL A 74 -22.73 -6.96 -10.81
N GLY A 75 -23.66 -6.02 -10.72
CA GLY A 75 -23.45 -4.61 -11.05
C GLY A 75 -23.68 -3.73 -9.82
N VAL A 76 -22.74 -2.84 -9.54
CA VAL A 76 -22.81 -1.93 -8.39
C VAL A 76 -22.55 -0.50 -8.86
N LYS A 77 -23.41 0.42 -8.44
CA LYS A 77 -23.25 1.86 -8.65
C LYS A 77 -23.35 2.58 -7.31
N ILE A 78 -22.27 3.21 -6.90
CA ILE A 78 -22.18 3.97 -5.65
C ILE A 78 -22.14 5.46 -5.99
N MET A 79 -22.95 6.23 -5.28
CA MET A 79 -22.96 7.68 -5.36
C MET A 79 -22.58 8.26 -4.00
N SER A 80 -21.60 9.16 -3.98
CA SER A 80 -21.07 9.75 -2.75
C SER A 80 -20.75 11.21 -2.95
N HIS A 81 -21.06 12.06 -1.97
CA HIS A 81 -20.65 13.47 -1.93
C HIS A 81 -19.29 13.66 -1.23
N ILE A 82 -18.71 12.58 -0.68
CA ILE A 82 -17.38 12.57 -0.08
C ILE A 82 -16.41 11.73 -0.90
N ASN A 83 -15.15 12.16 -0.90
CA ASN A 83 -14.11 11.70 -1.83
C ASN A 83 -13.29 10.51 -1.29
N TYR A 84 -13.78 9.89 -0.22
CA TYR A 84 -13.06 8.92 0.60
C TYR A 84 -13.85 7.64 0.81
N VAL A 85 -14.96 7.47 0.09
CA VAL A 85 -15.77 6.26 0.15
C VAL A 85 -15.26 5.29 -0.89
N GLN A 86 -14.96 4.09 -0.44
CA GLN A 86 -14.75 2.91 -1.24
C GLN A 86 -15.85 1.91 -0.84
N ALA A 87 -16.45 1.23 -1.80
CA ALA A 87 -17.35 0.12 -1.52
C ALA A 87 -16.69 -1.18 -1.96
N GLU A 88 -16.71 -2.19 -1.12
CA GLU A 88 -16.08 -3.47 -1.38
C GLU A 88 -17.14 -4.53 -1.65
N ILE A 89 -17.05 -5.17 -2.81
CA ILE A 89 -17.92 -6.30 -3.16
C ILE A 89 -17.26 -7.56 -2.61
N ARG A 90 -17.95 -8.27 -1.72
CA ARG A 90 -17.43 -9.43 -1.02
C ARG A 90 -18.24 -10.68 -1.32
N LYS A 91 -17.55 -11.81 -1.40
CA LYS A 91 -18.13 -13.16 -1.47
C LYS A 91 -17.61 -14.01 -0.32
N ASN A 92 -18.49 -14.52 0.53
CA ASN A 92 -18.10 -15.34 1.70
C ASN A 92 -16.98 -14.71 2.54
N GLY A 93 -17.03 -13.39 2.74
CA GLY A 93 -15.96 -12.66 3.44
C GLY A 93 -14.78 -12.22 2.57
N HIS A 94 -14.54 -12.85 1.41
CA HIS A 94 -13.42 -12.51 0.54
C HIS A 94 -13.74 -11.31 -0.36
N LEU A 95 -12.79 -10.38 -0.47
CA LEU A 95 -12.87 -9.24 -1.38
C LEU A 95 -12.80 -9.71 -2.84
N LEU A 96 -13.81 -9.35 -3.64
CA LEU A 96 -13.83 -9.57 -5.08
C LEU A 96 -13.37 -8.32 -5.87
N SER A 97 -13.90 -7.16 -5.51
CA SER A 97 -13.57 -5.89 -6.16
C SER A 97 -13.88 -4.69 -5.26
N SER A 98 -13.39 -3.53 -5.66
CA SER A 98 -13.63 -2.26 -5.00
C SER A 98 -14.15 -1.20 -5.96
N VAL A 99 -15.22 -0.53 -5.56
CA VAL A 99 -15.86 0.56 -6.29
C VAL A 99 -15.48 1.88 -5.63
N ASN A 100 -14.77 2.73 -6.38
CA ASN A 100 -14.34 4.05 -5.92
C ASN A 100 -15.08 5.12 -6.73
N PRO A 101 -15.94 5.95 -6.11
CA PRO A 101 -16.41 7.19 -6.70
C PRO A 101 -15.21 8.13 -6.87
N VAL A 102 -14.71 8.29 -8.10
CA VAL A 102 -13.49 9.07 -8.38
C VAL A 102 -13.83 10.55 -8.58
N LEU A 103 -13.14 11.42 -7.85
CA LEU A 103 -13.01 12.84 -8.17
C LEU A 103 -12.27 13.02 -9.49
N LYS A 104 -12.93 13.56 -10.52
CA LYS A 104 -12.20 13.99 -11.72
C LYS A 104 -11.45 15.31 -11.52
N ASN A 105 -11.89 16.20 -10.63
CA ASN A 105 -11.29 17.52 -10.40
C ASN A 105 -11.26 17.90 -8.91
N LYS A 106 -10.13 18.44 -8.42
CA LYS A 106 -10.02 19.02 -7.07
C LYS A 106 -10.82 20.32 -7.01
N GLY A 107 -11.79 20.43 -6.10
CA GLY A 107 -12.53 21.66 -5.81
C GLY A 107 -14.04 21.51 -5.67
N ASP A 108 -14.60 20.37 -6.06
CA ASP A 108 -16.06 20.17 -6.14
C ASP A 108 -16.63 19.45 -4.90
N ASN A 109 -16.32 19.93 -3.69
CA ASN A 109 -16.75 19.32 -2.43
C ASN A 109 -18.29 19.25 -2.23
N ASN A 110 -19.06 19.85 -3.14
CA ASN A 110 -20.53 19.87 -3.11
C ASN A 110 -21.18 19.03 -4.23
N LYS A 111 -20.42 18.27 -5.04
CA LYS A 111 -21.00 17.43 -6.10
C LYS A 111 -20.96 15.95 -5.73
N PHE A 112 -21.98 15.22 -6.17
CA PHE A 112 -22.00 13.77 -6.06
C PHE A 112 -21.08 13.14 -7.11
N HIS A 113 -20.24 12.22 -6.66
CA HIS A 113 -19.39 11.39 -7.49
C HIS A 113 -19.98 10.00 -7.62
N ILE A 114 -19.72 9.36 -8.76
CA ILE A 114 -20.26 8.05 -9.09
C ILE A 114 -19.09 7.09 -9.34
N GLY A 115 -19.12 5.95 -8.65
CA GLY A 115 -18.30 4.79 -8.96
C GLY A 115 -19.19 3.65 -9.45
N THR A 116 -18.76 2.95 -10.48
CA THR A 116 -19.49 1.79 -11.03
C THR A 116 -18.52 0.64 -11.20
N ASP A 117 -18.97 -0.58 -10.87
CA ASP A 117 -18.27 -1.81 -11.21
C ASP A 117 -19.27 -2.88 -11.65
N ILE A 118 -18.83 -3.74 -12.57
CA ILE A 118 -19.63 -4.84 -13.12
C ILE A 118 -18.72 -6.06 -13.27
N MET A 119 -19.14 -7.20 -12.72
CA MET A 119 -18.37 -8.44 -12.76
C MET A 119 -19.26 -9.66 -12.94
N VAL A 120 -18.66 -10.75 -13.42
CA VAL A 120 -19.29 -12.08 -13.45
C VAL A 120 -18.70 -12.90 -12.32
N VAL A 121 -19.55 -13.47 -11.47
CA VAL A 121 -19.17 -14.27 -10.30
C VAL A 121 -19.87 -15.63 -10.37
N GLN A 122 -19.11 -16.72 -10.23
CA GLN A 122 -19.70 -18.02 -9.99
C GLN A 122 -20.11 -18.14 -8.52
N LEU A 123 -21.37 -18.46 -8.26
CA LEU A 123 -21.92 -18.71 -6.92
C LEU A 123 -22.40 -20.16 -6.81
N ASN A 124 -22.10 -20.80 -5.69
CA ASN A 124 -22.67 -22.06 -5.28
C ASN A 124 -23.84 -21.81 -4.31
N THR A 125 -24.67 -22.82 -4.07
CA THR A 125 -25.70 -22.75 -3.04
C THR A 125 -25.08 -22.36 -1.69
N ASN A 126 -25.72 -21.42 -0.99
CA ASN A 126 -25.31 -20.79 0.26
C ASN A 126 -24.11 -19.83 0.17
N ASP A 127 -23.53 -19.59 -1.02
CA ASP A 127 -22.58 -18.50 -1.16
C ASP A 127 -23.27 -17.16 -0.87
N THR A 128 -22.58 -16.30 -0.14
CA THR A 128 -23.05 -14.97 0.23
C THR A 128 -22.36 -13.91 -0.62
N LEU A 129 -23.11 -12.88 -0.99
CA LEU A 129 -22.61 -11.69 -1.68
C LEU A 129 -23.14 -10.44 -0.97
N TYR A 130 -22.26 -9.53 -0.62
CA TYR A 130 -22.64 -8.28 0.04
C TYR A 130 -21.63 -7.19 -0.24
N ILE A 131 -22.02 -5.95 0.06
CA ILE A 131 -21.19 -4.77 -0.17
C ILE A 131 -20.89 -4.14 1.19
N THR A 132 -19.62 -3.91 1.49
CA THR A 132 -19.20 -3.19 2.69
C THR A 132 -18.72 -1.79 2.37
N SER A 133 -19.02 -0.83 3.24
CA SER A 133 -18.39 0.49 3.24
C SER A 133 -16.93 0.35 3.66
N TYR A 134 -16.04 1.06 2.98
CA TYR A 134 -14.65 1.21 3.37
C TYR A 134 -14.28 2.68 3.26
N PHE A 135 -13.76 3.27 4.33
CA PHE A 135 -13.26 4.63 4.30
C PHE A 135 -11.77 4.59 4.00
N VAL A 136 -11.38 5.17 2.87
CA VAL A 136 -9.98 5.48 2.61
C VAL A 136 -9.71 6.80 3.31
N GLN A 137 -9.24 6.77 4.55
CA GLN A 137 -8.75 8.01 5.15
C GLN A 137 -7.67 8.58 4.21
N PRO A 138 -7.74 9.87 3.86
CA PRO A 138 -6.60 10.50 3.24
C PRO A 138 -5.48 10.44 4.27
N SER A 139 -4.54 9.50 4.09
CA SER A 139 -3.33 9.50 4.89
C SER A 139 -2.76 10.91 4.86
N ASN A 140 -2.51 11.51 6.03
CA ASN A 140 -1.86 12.82 6.13
C ASN A 140 -0.37 12.77 5.70
N GLY A 141 0.01 11.74 4.94
CA GLY A 141 1.28 11.63 4.26
C GLY A 141 1.48 12.80 3.31
N ASN A 142 2.63 13.44 3.47
CA ASN A 142 3.12 14.57 2.68
C ASN A 142 2.75 14.39 1.20
N LYS A 143 2.05 15.37 0.60
CA LYS A 143 1.53 15.31 -0.78
C LYS A 143 2.59 14.94 -1.84
N ALA A 144 3.87 15.10 -1.51
CA ALA A 144 5.01 14.70 -2.34
C ALA A 144 5.17 13.18 -2.52
N TYR A 145 4.67 12.35 -1.60
CA TYR A 145 4.81 10.88 -1.64
C TYR A 145 3.71 10.16 -2.41
N LYS A 146 2.49 10.72 -2.47
CA LYS A 146 1.31 10.03 -3.06
C LYS A 146 1.35 9.87 -4.58
N ASN A 147 2.15 10.69 -5.27
CA ASN A 147 2.23 10.69 -6.73
C ASN A 147 3.51 10.03 -7.27
N ARG A 148 4.34 9.43 -6.42
CA ARG A 148 5.48 8.65 -6.89
C ARG A 148 4.98 7.25 -7.20
N GLU A 149 5.03 6.86 -8.47
CA GLU A 149 5.05 5.44 -8.81
C GLU A 149 6.28 4.85 -8.15
N TRP A 150 6.06 4.01 -7.14
CA TRP A 150 7.12 3.24 -6.52
C TRP A 150 7.79 2.36 -7.59
N ILE A 151 9.07 2.02 -7.39
CA ILE A 151 9.76 1.07 -8.27
C ILE A 151 9.01 -0.28 -8.17
N GLY A 152 8.22 -0.58 -9.21
CA GLY A 152 7.34 -1.74 -9.27
C GLY A 152 5.92 -1.44 -8.76
N ASP A 153 4.92 -1.96 -9.45
CA ASP A 153 3.54 -1.96 -8.98
C ASP A 153 3.48 -2.67 -7.62
N VAL A 154 3.39 -1.87 -6.56
CA VAL A 154 3.30 -2.27 -5.13
C VAL A 154 2.23 -3.32 -4.86
N ARG A 155 1.27 -3.49 -5.77
CA ARG A 155 0.16 -4.46 -5.61
C ARG A 155 0.49 -5.83 -6.21
N LYS A 156 1.56 -5.96 -6.98
CA LYS A 156 1.96 -7.21 -7.66
C LYS A 156 3.48 -7.29 -7.83
N PRO A 157 4.27 -7.53 -6.76
CA PRO A 157 5.67 -7.85 -6.92
C PRO A 157 5.80 -9.11 -7.80
N LYS A 158 6.33 -8.96 -9.01
CA LYS A 158 6.53 -10.07 -9.97
C LYS A 158 7.62 -11.05 -9.52
N GLN A 159 8.38 -10.72 -8.47
CA GLN A 159 9.53 -11.49 -7.99
C GLN A 159 9.28 -12.05 -6.60
N LYS A 160 9.55 -13.35 -6.41
CA LYS A 160 9.31 -14.10 -5.16
C LYS A 160 10.15 -13.64 -3.96
N ASN A 161 11.20 -12.84 -4.20
CA ASN A 161 12.22 -12.50 -3.18
C ASN A 161 12.15 -11.03 -2.72
N LEU A 162 11.14 -10.27 -3.13
CA LEU A 162 10.94 -8.89 -2.70
C LEU A 162 9.72 -8.81 -1.78
N ILE A 163 9.92 -8.32 -0.57
CA ILE A 163 8.85 -8.11 0.41
C ILE A 163 8.77 -6.61 0.68
N ILE A 164 7.67 -6.00 0.28
CA ILE A 164 7.37 -4.60 0.54
C ILE A 164 6.47 -4.55 1.77
N VAL A 165 6.85 -3.73 2.76
CA VAL A 165 6.13 -3.63 4.04
C VAL A 165 5.88 -2.16 4.34
N ASN A 166 4.64 -1.80 4.65
CA ASN A 166 4.32 -0.52 5.25
C ASN A 166 4.39 -0.67 6.78
N PRO A 167 5.30 0.05 7.47
CA PRO A 167 5.43 -0.07 8.92
C PRO A 167 4.32 0.62 9.70
N ILE A 168 3.45 1.38 9.04
CA ILE A 168 2.30 2.03 9.69
C ILE A 168 1.10 1.09 9.62
N VAL A 169 0.57 0.70 10.79
CA VAL A 169 -0.62 -0.14 10.91
C VAL A 169 -1.75 0.65 11.58
N GLU A 170 -2.99 0.41 11.17
CA GLU A 170 -4.15 0.96 11.86
C GLU A 170 -4.49 0.09 13.07
N VAL A 171 -4.56 0.71 14.25
CA VAL A 171 -4.93 0.06 15.51
C VAL A 171 -6.27 0.59 15.99
N ARG A 172 -7.11 -0.32 16.47
CA ARG A 172 -8.43 0.00 17.03
C ARG A 172 -8.36 -0.03 18.55
N GLU A 173 -8.71 1.07 19.19
CA GLU A 173 -8.87 1.13 20.64
C GLU A 173 -10.19 0.45 21.07
N ALA A 174 -10.28 0.12 22.36
CA ALA A 174 -11.49 -0.47 22.96
C ALA A 174 -12.73 0.44 22.84
N ASN A 175 -12.53 1.76 22.74
CA ASN A 175 -13.59 2.76 22.50
C ASN A 175 -14.01 2.86 21.02
N GLY A 176 -13.44 2.05 20.13
CA GLY A 176 -13.70 2.05 18.70
C GLY A 176 -12.90 3.08 17.88
N SER A 177 -12.10 3.94 18.53
CA SER A 177 -11.23 4.91 17.86
C SER A 177 -10.14 4.21 17.04
N LEU A 178 -9.73 4.83 15.95
CA LEU A 178 -8.63 4.37 15.10
C LEU A 178 -7.46 5.33 15.22
N TYR A 179 -6.27 4.79 15.41
CA TYR A 179 -5.03 5.53 15.28
C TYR A 179 -4.00 4.74 14.48
N GLU A 180 -3.07 5.45 13.85
CA GLU A 180 -1.94 4.85 13.17
C GLU A 180 -0.84 4.54 14.21
N GLU A 181 -0.47 3.28 14.33
CA GLU A 181 0.69 2.85 15.10
C GLU A 181 1.86 2.55 14.16
N GLU A 182 3.02 3.14 14.45
CA GLU A 182 4.25 2.85 13.74
C GLU A 182 4.92 1.60 14.35
N LYS A 183 5.08 0.55 13.54
CA LYS A 183 5.61 -0.77 13.94
C LYS A 183 6.95 -1.10 13.30
N LEU A 184 7.69 -0.10 12.78
CA LEU A 184 8.96 -0.32 12.10
C LEU A 184 9.92 -1.17 12.95
N GLN A 185 10.10 -0.81 14.22
CA GLN A 185 11.00 -1.51 15.14
C GLN A 185 10.60 -2.97 15.34
N GLU A 186 9.32 -3.24 15.55
CA GLU A 186 8.77 -4.59 15.74
C GLU A 186 8.98 -5.46 14.49
N LEU A 187 8.71 -4.89 13.31
CA LEU A 187 8.90 -5.55 12.02
C LEU A 187 10.38 -5.85 11.77
N LEU A 188 11.28 -4.91 12.05
CA LEU A 188 12.72 -5.13 11.93
C LEU A 188 13.19 -6.25 12.88
N ARG A 189 12.72 -6.29 14.14
CA ARG A 189 13.00 -7.40 15.08
C ARG A 189 12.55 -8.74 14.51
N MET A 190 11.33 -8.78 13.99
CA MET A 190 10.74 -10.00 13.44
C MET A 190 11.52 -10.49 12.22
N PHE A 191 11.80 -9.60 11.26
CA PHE A 191 12.53 -9.97 10.04
C PHE A 191 13.97 -10.34 10.32
N PHE A 192 14.65 -9.60 11.20
CA PHE A 192 16.02 -9.89 11.60
C PHE A 192 16.14 -11.34 12.10
N LYS A 193 15.25 -11.74 13.01
CA LYS A 193 15.20 -13.12 13.53
C LYS A 193 14.82 -14.13 12.44
N LYS A 194 13.80 -13.82 11.64
CA LYS A 194 13.28 -14.73 10.61
C LYS A 194 14.32 -15.06 9.54
N TYR A 195 15.17 -14.10 9.18
CA TYR A 195 16.15 -14.25 8.12
C TYR A 195 17.59 -14.34 8.64
N ALA A 196 17.79 -14.66 9.92
CA ALA A 196 19.14 -14.85 10.45
C ALA A 196 19.83 -16.04 9.75
N GLY A 197 21.06 -15.83 9.28
CA GLY A 197 21.80 -16.84 8.50
C GLY A 197 21.37 -16.94 7.03
N HIS A 198 20.62 -15.95 6.53
CA HIS A 198 20.27 -15.81 5.13
C HIS A 198 20.66 -14.43 4.61
N PRO A 199 21.32 -14.34 3.44
CA PRO A 199 21.67 -13.07 2.82
C PRO A 199 20.44 -12.19 2.61
N THR A 200 20.33 -11.11 3.38
CA THR A 200 19.14 -10.24 3.37
C THR A 200 19.51 -8.77 3.31
N LEU A 201 18.88 -8.03 2.38
CA LEU A 201 19.04 -6.58 2.25
C LEU A 201 17.77 -5.87 2.69
N TYR A 202 17.90 -5.03 3.71
CA TYR A 202 16.86 -4.09 4.15
C TYR A 202 17.04 -2.77 3.41
N ILE A 203 15.97 -2.25 2.80
CA ILE A 203 15.95 -0.92 2.20
C ILE A 203 14.89 -0.11 2.94
N ILE A 204 15.32 0.92 3.67
CA ILE A 204 14.46 1.78 4.46
C ILE A 204 14.36 3.15 3.79
N ASP A 205 13.16 3.51 3.32
CA ASP A 205 12.90 4.79 2.66
C ASP A 205 12.34 5.82 3.66
N ASP A 206 12.98 6.99 3.71
CA ASP A 206 12.64 8.17 4.51
C ASP A 206 12.40 7.92 6.01
N CYS A 207 13.49 7.67 6.76
CA CYS A 207 13.48 7.55 8.22
C CYS A 207 13.15 8.86 8.97
N SER A 208 13.02 10.00 8.28
CA SER A 208 12.92 11.32 8.91
C SER A 208 11.53 11.65 9.44
N ALA A 209 10.50 10.91 9.03
CA ALA A 209 9.10 11.17 9.36
C ALA A 209 8.63 10.52 10.68
N THR A 210 9.46 9.69 11.30
CA THR A 210 9.05 8.83 12.42
C THR A 210 9.33 9.53 13.74
N LYS A 211 8.31 10.19 14.30
CA LYS A 211 8.42 10.94 15.58
C LYS A 211 8.86 10.07 16.78
N ARG A 212 8.88 8.74 16.64
CA ARG A 212 9.15 7.77 17.71
C ARG A 212 10.54 7.12 17.70
N THR A 213 11.35 7.27 16.64
CA THR A 213 12.70 6.67 16.58
C THR A 213 13.67 7.22 17.64
N ASN A 214 13.40 8.39 18.21
CA ASN A 214 14.28 9.03 19.20
C ASN A 214 13.98 8.69 20.67
N LYS A 215 13.03 7.79 20.99
CA LYS A 215 12.63 7.51 22.39
C LYS A 215 12.88 6.08 22.90
N GLU A 216 13.21 5.13 22.04
CA GLU A 216 13.44 3.74 22.48
C GLU A 216 14.93 3.49 22.75
N LYS A 217 15.24 2.90 23.92
CA LYS A 217 16.62 2.66 24.39
C LYS A 217 17.41 1.63 23.56
N LYS A 218 16.78 0.98 22.57
CA LYS A 218 17.42 0.03 21.64
C LYS A 218 16.72 0.09 20.28
N ASP A 219 17.19 0.98 19.42
CA ASP A 219 16.71 1.06 18.04
C ASP A 219 17.25 -0.13 17.22
N MET A 220 16.35 -0.91 16.60
CA MET A 220 16.73 -2.01 15.72
C MET A 220 17.50 -1.58 14.50
N LEU A 221 17.32 -0.34 14.03
CA LEU A 221 18.11 0.20 12.94
C LEU A 221 19.58 0.30 13.35
N SER A 222 19.87 0.73 14.58
CA SER A 222 21.23 0.68 15.14
C SER A 222 21.71 -0.77 15.27
N GLU A 223 20.87 -1.67 15.80
CA GLU A 223 21.22 -3.10 15.94
C GLU A 223 21.56 -3.75 14.58
N LEU A 224 20.81 -3.44 13.53
CA LEU A 224 21.09 -3.87 12.15
C LEU A 224 22.43 -3.34 11.65
N ALA A 225 22.75 -2.08 11.95
CA ALA A 225 24.02 -1.46 11.54
C ALA A 225 25.23 -2.13 12.20
N PHE A 226 25.15 -2.43 13.50
CA PHE A 226 26.24 -3.03 14.28
C PHE A 226 26.34 -4.55 14.09
N SER A 227 25.21 -5.26 14.15
CA SER A 227 25.18 -6.73 14.28
C SER A 227 24.68 -7.45 13.03
N GLY A 228 24.06 -6.74 12.08
CA GLY A 228 23.49 -7.35 10.87
C GLY A 228 24.50 -8.20 10.11
N ARG A 229 25.76 -7.77 10.05
CA ARG A 229 26.83 -8.50 9.36
C ARG A 229 27.05 -9.92 9.92
N HIS A 230 26.90 -10.09 11.24
CA HIS A 230 27.02 -11.41 11.88
C HIS A 230 25.85 -12.34 11.56
N ALA A 231 24.74 -11.80 11.05
CA ALA A 231 23.55 -12.55 10.67
C ALA A 231 23.36 -12.67 9.14
N GLU A 232 24.36 -12.29 8.33
CA GLU A 232 24.28 -12.16 6.86
C GLU A 232 23.28 -11.11 6.37
N GLN A 233 23.11 -10.02 7.13
CA GLN A 233 22.12 -8.99 6.85
C GLN A 233 22.77 -7.62 6.65
N SER A 234 22.25 -6.86 5.69
CA SER A 234 22.72 -5.52 5.35
C SER A 234 21.57 -4.54 5.28
N VAL A 235 21.81 -3.27 5.60
CA VAL A 235 20.79 -2.21 5.59
C VAL A 235 21.22 -1.05 4.71
N TRP A 236 20.31 -0.59 3.86
CA TRP A 236 20.41 0.66 3.10
C TRP A 236 19.33 1.62 3.60
N VAL A 237 19.74 2.84 3.90
CA VAL A 237 18.83 3.91 4.31
C VAL A 237 18.81 4.96 3.21
N ILE A 238 17.62 5.25 2.69
CA ILE A 238 17.38 6.30 1.71
C ILE A 238 16.75 7.47 2.46
N SER A 239 17.35 8.65 2.39
CA SER A 239 16.83 9.83 3.06
C SER A 239 17.06 11.10 2.23
N GLN A 240 16.16 12.07 2.40
CA GLN A 240 16.28 13.40 1.81
C GLN A 240 17.25 14.30 2.59
N ARG A 241 17.49 14.00 3.87
CA ARG A 241 18.34 14.81 4.76
C ARG A 241 19.34 13.94 5.48
N TYR A 242 20.62 14.23 5.32
CA TYR A 242 21.71 13.45 5.91
C TYR A 242 21.57 13.32 7.43
N ASN A 243 21.31 14.44 8.12
CA ASN A 243 21.19 14.47 9.58
C ASN A 243 19.96 13.76 10.15
N SER A 244 19.01 13.35 9.30
CA SER A 244 17.83 12.59 9.75
C SER A 244 18.11 11.10 9.92
N VAL A 245 19.20 10.59 9.33
CA VAL A 245 19.68 9.22 9.57
C VAL A 245 20.29 9.17 10.96
N LEU A 246 20.03 8.13 11.75
CA LEU A 246 20.58 8.00 13.09
C LEU A 246 22.12 8.02 13.08
N LYS A 247 22.72 8.67 14.09
CA LYS A 247 24.17 8.83 14.16
C LYS A 247 24.92 7.49 14.11
N ASP A 248 24.45 6.50 14.87
CA ASP A 248 25.01 5.13 14.89
C ASP A 248 25.09 4.51 13.49
N LEU A 249 24.04 4.68 12.67
CA LEU A 249 24.01 4.21 11.29
C LEU A 249 25.03 4.95 10.43
N ARG A 250 25.16 6.28 10.58
CA ARG A 250 26.13 7.07 9.82
C ARG A 250 27.56 6.65 10.13
N GLU A 251 27.87 6.37 11.40
CA GLU A 251 29.20 5.92 11.83
C GLU A 251 29.54 4.48 11.37
N GLN A 252 28.55 3.60 11.24
CA GLN A 252 28.75 2.21 10.78
C GLN A 252 28.64 2.04 9.26
N THR A 253 28.39 3.12 8.53
CA THR A 253 28.25 3.11 7.07
C THR A 253 29.62 2.89 6.42
N LYS A 254 29.71 1.94 5.46
CA LYS A 254 30.94 1.66 4.69
C LYS A 254 31.04 2.44 3.38
N TRP A 255 29.89 2.77 2.82
CA TRP A 255 29.80 3.52 1.58
C TRP A 255 28.52 4.38 1.59
N LEU A 256 28.63 5.59 1.07
CA LEU A 256 27.55 6.56 1.00
C LEU A 256 27.37 7.01 -0.43
N CYS A 257 26.13 7.09 -0.89
CA CYS A 257 25.77 7.64 -2.20
C CYS A 257 24.99 8.93 -1.99
N MET A 258 25.56 10.07 -2.40
CA MET A 258 24.94 11.37 -2.30
C MET A 258 24.55 11.90 -3.67
N PHE A 259 23.28 12.22 -3.82
CA PHE A 259 22.76 13.02 -4.92
C PHE A 259 22.70 14.49 -4.52
N TYR A 260 22.46 15.39 -5.47
CA TYR A 260 22.17 16.78 -5.15
C TYR A 260 21.02 16.90 -4.16
N THR A 261 21.30 17.51 -3.02
CA THR A 261 20.33 17.84 -2.00
C THR A 261 20.12 19.35 -1.96
N LYS A 262 18.86 19.76 -1.84
CA LYS A 262 18.48 21.16 -1.65
C LYS A 262 18.62 21.60 -0.18
N ASP A 263 18.80 20.64 0.73
CA ASP A 263 19.01 20.93 2.14
C ASP A 263 20.38 21.59 2.32
N ARG A 264 20.38 22.79 2.90
CA ARG A 264 21.56 23.66 2.99
C ARG A 264 22.72 22.96 3.72
N ASP A 265 22.39 22.21 4.77
CA ASP A 265 23.38 21.71 5.73
C ASP A 265 23.76 20.24 5.46
N SER A 266 22.93 19.46 4.75
CA SER A 266 23.17 18.02 4.52
C SER A 266 24.46 17.73 3.75
N PHE A 267 24.77 18.50 2.70
CA PHE A 267 26.00 18.29 1.92
C PHE A 267 27.24 18.55 2.77
N ASP A 268 27.27 19.71 3.43
CA ASP A 268 28.44 20.13 4.21
C ASP A 268 28.63 19.24 5.45
N ASN A 269 27.55 18.83 6.12
CA ASN A 269 27.60 17.89 7.23
C ASN A 269 28.06 16.49 6.80
N CYS A 270 27.57 15.98 5.66
CA CYS A 270 27.98 14.69 5.13
C CYS A 270 29.50 14.64 4.87
N LEU A 271 30.04 15.66 4.21
CA LEU A 271 31.47 15.68 3.89
C LEU A 271 32.34 15.93 5.13
N ARG A 272 31.86 16.74 6.08
CA ARG A 272 32.58 17.00 7.34
C ARG A 272 32.63 15.77 8.24
N GLU A 273 31.53 15.04 8.40
CA GLU A 273 31.48 13.85 9.28
C GLU A 273 32.31 12.68 8.75
N ASN A 274 32.37 12.50 7.42
CA ASN A 274 33.08 11.36 6.82
C ASN A 274 34.54 11.68 6.45
N ASP A 275 34.89 12.96 6.32
CA ASP A 275 36.23 13.48 6.05
C ASP A 275 37.01 12.76 4.93
N VAL A 276 36.30 12.37 3.86
CA VAL A 276 36.88 11.65 2.72
C VAL A 276 37.51 12.60 1.70
N ILE A 277 36.92 13.78 1.51
CA ILE A 277 37.38 14.76 0.50
C ILE A 277 38.21 15.84 1.22
N PRO A 278 39.51 15.97 0.91
CA PRO A 278 40.45 16.69 1.78
C PRO A 278 40.34 18.21 1.71
N THR A 279 40.08 18.80 0.54
CA THR A 279 40.16 20.27 0.35
C THR A 279 38.78 20.91 0.18
N LEU A 280 38.65 22.16 0.63
CA LEU A 280 37.40 22.93 0.48
C LEU A 280 37.07 23.20 -0.99
N GLU A 281 38.10 23.47 -1.80
CA GLU A 281 37.97 23.73 -3.23
C GLU A 281 37.38 22.52 -3.96
N GLU A 282 37.84 21.31 -3.61
CA GLU A 282 37.34 20.06 -4.18
C GLU A 282 35.90 19.76 -3.75
N ARG A 283 35.58 20.00 -2.46
CA ARG A 283 34.20 19.89 -1.96
C ARG A 283 33.25 20.83 -2.72
N GLN A 284 33.67 22.07 -2.97
CA GLN A 284 32.86 23.04 -3.71
C GLN A 284 32.70 22.64 -5.18
N ARG A 285 33.76 22.15 -5.83
CA ARG A 285 33.69 21.62 -7.21
C ARG A 285 32.66 20.49 -7.32
N ILE A 286 32.70 19.53 -6.40
CA ILE A 286 31.76 18.41 -6.36
C ILE A 286 30.32 18.90 -6.13
N LYS A 287 30.11 19.89 -5.27
CA LYS A 287 28.79 20.49 -5.01
C LYS A 287 28.17 21.05 -6.29
N GLU A 288 28.96 21.74 -7.11
CA GLU A 288 28.52 22.26 -8.40
C GLU A 288 28.24 21.15 -9.43
N GLU A 289 29.08 20.11 -9.47
CA GLU A 289 28.85 18.97 -10.36
C GLU A 289 27.56 18.21 -10.02
N LEU A 290 27.27 18.00 -8.72
CA LEU A 290 26.07 17.30 -8.30
C LEU A 290 24.78 18.00 -8.76
N LYS A 291 24.78 19.34 -8.95
CA LYS A 291 23.61 20.07 -9.49
C LYS A 291 23.18 19.56 -10.86
N LYS A 292 24.08 18.93 -11.62
CA LYS A 292 23.76 18.33 -12.92
C LYS A 292 22.91 17.07 -12.72
N LYS A 293 22.00 16.83 -13.66
CA LYS A 293 21.04 15.72 -13.57
C LYS A 293 21.76 14.37 -13.46
N HIS A 294 21.26 13.50 -12.57
CA HIS A 294 21.73 12.12 -12.32
C HIS A 294 23.15 11.94 -11.76
N ARG A 295 23.90 13.03 -11.59
CA ARG A 295 25.20 13.01 -10.90
C ARG A 295 25.05 12.53 -9.46
N LYS A 296 26.02 11.73 -9.05
CA LYS A 296 26.09 11.15 -7.71
C LYS A 296 27.54 11.08 -7.25
N LEU A 297 27.75 11.35 -5.98
CA LEU A 297 29.01 11.19 -5.28
C LEU A 297 28.94 9.90 -4.47
N ILE A 298 29.89 9.00 -4.71
CA ILE A 298 30.10 7.82 -3.88
C ILE A 298 31.27 8.12 -2.95
N LEU A 299 31.06 7.96 -1.65
CA LEU A 299 32.11 7.98 -0.64
C LEU A 299 32.33 6.55 -0.15
N LYS A 300 33.58 6.09 -0.14
CA LYS A 300 34.04 4.94 0.63
C LYS A 300 34.62 5.46 1.93
N THR A 301 33.98 5.12 3.03
CA THR A 301 34.28 5.64 4.37
C THR A 301 35.21 4.70 5.16
N ASP A 302 35.28 3.43 4.76
CA ASP A 302 36.26 2.47 5.27
C ASP A 302 37.67 2.76 4.72
N GLN A 303 38.68 2.63 5.57
CA GLN A 303 40.08 2.80 5.18
C GLN A 303 40.55 1.72 4.17
N PRO A 304 41.35 2.08 3.14
CA PRO A 304 41.67 3.46 2.74
C PRO A 304 40.42 4.17 2.20
N THR A 305 40.15 5.38 2.69
CA THR A 305 39.01 6.18 2.23
C THR A 305 39.21 6.58 0.78
N ASP A 306 38.10 6.70 0.04
CA ASP A 306 38.14 7.08 -1.38
C ASP A 306 36.79 7.68 -1.82
N TYR A 307 36.76 8.40 -2.93
CA TYR A 307 35.52 8.94 -3.49
C TYR A 307 35.48 8.93 -5.02
N TRP A 308 34.26 8.80 -5.55
CA TRP A 308 34.02 8.84 -7.00
C TRP A 308 32.83 9.73 -7.33
N LEU A 309 33.02 10.61 -8.31
CA LEU A 309 31.95 11.38 -8.91
C LEU A 309 31.48 10.69 -10.19
N LEU A 310 30.25 10.20 -10.21
CA LEU A 310 29.71 9.39 -11.30
C LEU A 310 28.62 10.15 -12.08
N ASN A 311 28.43 9.73 -13.35
CA ASN A 311 27.34 10.13 -14.23
C ASN A 311 26.02 9.44 -13.87
#